data_AF-A0A1R1IGI7-F1
#
_entry.id   AF-A0A1R1IGI7-F1
#
_cell.length_a   1.000
_cell.length_b   1.000
_cell.length_c   1.000
_cell.angle_alpha   90.00
_cell.angle_beta   90.00
_cell.angle_gamma   90.00
#
_symmetry.space_group_name_H-M   'P 1'
#
loop_
_entity.id
_entity.type
_entity.pdbx_description
1 polymer ?
#
loop_
_entity_poly.entity_id
_entity_poly.type
_entity_poly.pdbx_seq_one_letter_code
_entity_poly.pdbx_strand_id
1 'polypeptide(L)'
;MVEISLDSPVSALGRLLLVETEAGRSIIRRTSQGGTHTLTAYLPDGRKTDFEGVRGERTLRQAVATVSAARPLRAFQVEGGEVTAKLRPAQTFLSYLPWVVGIALAGLGGVGDGFGIFRFVFLALGVTIILVAQDAFKKGRRYRDWAVETGDGDVRAIDFPLPALPEEIEVDDVKEEYGRLLSDIVYRIEFPALFDPHEPTSKEFTLALLQWDNNDGVAGDDERRELARRVRATFAAARANAERIGMAHLPQAAQFRATTALKAARLAVDEAAPAPERETALRRAVEILDDLALYYLPTGTEARRAITGSTPPQLPGRRAS
;
A
#
# COMPACT_ATOMS: atom_id res chain seq x y z
N MET A 1 3.50 6.40 21.46
CA MET A 1 4.24 5.93 20.27
C MET A 1 4.12 6.96 19.19
N VAL A 2 5.20 7.20 18.44
CA VAL A 2 5.22 8.14 17.32
C VAL A 2 5.53 7.37 16.05
N GLU A 3 4.74 7.56 14.99
CA GLU A 3 5.01 6.94 13.68
C GLU A 3 6.22 7.63 13.03
N ILE A 4 7.18 6.83 12.57
CA ILE A 4 8.40 7.32 11.92
C ILE A 4 8.34 6.93 10.45
N SER A 5 8.75 7.84 9.56
CA SER A 5 8.89 7.55 8.14
C SER A 5 9.91 6.44 7.89
N LEU A 6 9.57 5.50 7.02
CA LEU A 6 10.48 4.43 6.58
C LEU A 6 11.70 4.96 5.81
N ASP A 7 11.65 6.21 5.35
CA ASP A 7 12.76 6.83 4.62
C ASP A 7 13.68 7.64 5.54
N SER A 8 13.37 7.71 6.84
CA SER A 8 14.23 8.34 7.84
C SER A 8 15.58 7.61 7.95
N PRO A 9 16.69 8.35 8.13
CA PRO A 9 18.01 7.77 8.30
C PRO A 9 18.12 7.03 9.63
N VAL A 10 18.85 5.92 9.66
CA VAL A 10 19.03 5.11 10.88
C VAL A 10 19.63 5.91 12.03
N SER A 11 20.41 6.95 11.74
CA SER A 11 20.99 7.85 12.73
C SER A 11 19.94 8.60 13.58
N ALA A 12 18.80 8.93 13.00
CA ALA A 12 17.73 9.73 13.61
C ALA A 12 16.71 8.91 14.41
N LEU A 13 16.83 7.58 14.42
CA LEU A 13 15.85 6.69 15.02
C LEU A 13 16.00 6.54 16.54
N GLY A 14 14.91 6.25 17.23
CA GLY A 14 14.93 5.82 18.64
C GLY A 14 15.70 4.52 18.88
N ARG A 15 15.93 4.22 20.17
CA ARG A 15 16.58 2.97 20.61
C ARG A 15 15.71 1.74 20.35
N LEU A 16 14.39 1.87 20.43
CA LEU A 16 13.44 0.78 20.25
C LEU A 16 12.38 1.18 19.24
N LEU A 17 12.16 0.30 18.27
CA LEU A 17 11.23 0.50 17.17
C LEU A 17 10.30 -0.71 17.10
N LEU A 18 9.01 -0.46 16.90
CA LEU A 18 8.05 -1.48 16.52
C LEU A 18 7.85 -1.35 15.01
N VAL A 19 8.15 -2.41 14.26
CA VAL A 19 8.00 -2.41 12.81
C VAL A 19 7.01 -3.48 12.39
N GLU A 20 5.96 -3.04 11.73
CA GLU A 20 5.00 -3.90 11.06
C GLU A 20 5.60 -4.33 9.72
N THR A 21 5.65 -5.63 9.47
CA THR A 21 6.15 -6.23 8.23
C THR A 21 5.09 -7.18 7.66
N GLU A 22 5.23 -7.57 6.40
CA GLU A 22 4.35 -8.60 5.79
C GLU A 22 4.33 -9.93 6.56
N ALA A 23 5.42 -10.24 7.28
CA ALA A 23 5.53 -11.44 8.11
C ALA A 23 4.92 -11.28 9.52
N GLY A 24 4.42 -10.08 9.85
CA GLY A 24 3.90 -9.71 11.16
C GLY A 24 4.70 -8.62 11.86
N ARG A 25 4.40 -8.38 13.13
CA ARG A 25 5.01 -7.32 13.93
C ARG A 25 6.35 -7.77 14.51
N SER A 26 7.37 -6.96 14.32
CA SER A 26 8.74 -7.19 14.79
C SER A 26 9.20 -6.02 15.65
N ILE A 27 9.99 -6.31 16.68
CA ILE A 27 10.63 -5.27 17.49
C ILE A 27 12.07 -5.14 17.01
N ILE A 28 12.54 -3.91 16.82
CA ILE A 28 13.91 -3.62 16.38
C ILE A 28 14.57 -2.75 17.44
N ARG A 29 15.68 -3.26 17.98
CA ARG A 29 16.53 -2.53 18.92
C ARG A 29 17.73 -1.98 18.17
N ARG A 30 17.93 -0.68 18.24
CA ARG A 30 19.12 0.01 17.75
C ARG A 30 20.10 0.22 18.90
N THR A 31 21.35 -0.18 18.68
CA THR A 31 22.49 0.16 19.54
C THR A 31 23.51 0.93 18.72
N SER A 32 24.10 1.98 19.28
CA SER A 32 25.13 2.77 18.60
C SER A 32 26.46 2.60 19.30
N GLN A 33 27.50 2.24 18.56
CA GLN A 33 28.85 2.08 19.08
C GLN A 33 29.85 2.69 18.09
N GLY A 34 30.61 3.70 18.53
CA GLY A 34 31.70 4.30 17.75
C GLY A 34 31.30 4.85 16.37
N GLY A 35 30.07 5.35 16.19
CA GLY A 35 29.58 5.89 14.90
C GLY A 35 28.96 4.84 13.96
N THR A 36 28.99 3.56 14.33
CA THR A 36 28.26 2.49 13.64
C THR A 36 27.00 2.10 14.42
N HIS A 37 25.96 1.66 13.72
CA HIS A 37 24.73 1.20 14.34
C HIS A 37 24.57 -0.31 14.19
N THR A 38 24.20 -0.98 15.27
CA THR A 38 23.79 -2.38 15.29
C THR A 38 22.27 -2.43 15.44
N LEU A 39 21.62 -3.12 14.51
CA LEU A 39 20.18 -3.37 14.54
C LEU A 39 19.93 -4.83 14.90
N THR A 40 19.26 -5.03 16.02
CA THR A 40 18.77 -6.34 16.45
C THR A 40 17.28 -6.41 16.16
N ALA A 41 16.82 -7.30 15.27
CA ALA A 41 15.40 -7.59 15.15
C ALA A 41 14.99 -8.83 15.95
N TYR A 42 13.83 -8.69 16.56
CA TYR A 42 13.08 -9.69 17.27
C TYR A 42 11.86 -10.01 16.41
N LEU A 43 11.95 -11.13 15.69
CA LEU A 43 11.00 -11.51 14.65
C LEU A 43 9.77 -12.21 15.24
N PRO A 44 8.61 -12.14 14.56
CA PRO A 44 7.37 -12.77 15.02
C PRO A 44 7.45 -14.30 15.10
N ASP A 45 8.41 -14.91 14.41
CA ASP A 45 8.72 -16.34 14.47
C ASP A 45 9.70 -16.71 15.61
N GLY A 46 9.91 -15.79 16.55
CA GLY A 46 10.78 -15.98 17.71
C GLY A 46 12.28 -15.95 17.42
N ARG A 47 12.70 -15.70 16.17
CA ARG A 47 14.12 -15.51 15.84
C ARG A 47 14.61 -14.14 16.31
N LYS A 48 15.89 -14.11 16.66
CA LYS A 48 16.67 -12.88 16.87
C LYS A 48 17.70 -12.80 15.75
N THR A 49 17.72 -11.71 15.00
CA THR A 49 18.72 -11.44 13.97
C THR A 49 19.46 -10.15 14.31
N ASP A 50 20.79 -10.21 14.27
CA ASP A 50 21.67 -9.08 14.54
C ASP A 50 22.32 -8.64 13.23
N PHE A 51 22.32 -7.33 12.98
CA PHE A 51 22.96 -6.73 11.81
C PHE A 51 23.83 -5.57 12.26
N GLU A 52 25.13 -5.79 12.17
CA GLU A 52 26.19 -4.88 12.61
C GLU A 52 26.67 -3.99 11.45
N GLY A 53 27.29 -2.85 11.79
CA GLY A 53 27.94 -2.00 10.79
C GLY A 53 26.98 -1.20 9.90
N VAL A 54 25.75 -0.94 10.36
CA VAL A 54 24.78 -0.14 9.61
C VAL A 54 25.24 1.31 9.59
N ARG A 55 25.50 1.85 8.39
CA ARG A 55 25.79 3.27 8.19
C ARG A 55 24.56 4.10 8.54
N GLY A 56 24.75 5.20 9.27
CA GLY A 56 23.67 6.08 9.73
C GLY A 56 22.83 6.70 8.61
N GLU A 57 23.40 6.87 7.42
CA GLU A 57 22.75 7.41 6.22
C GLU A 57 21.76 6.44 5.56
N ARG A 58 21.83 5.14 5.89
CA ARG A 58 20.95 4.14 5.29
C ARG A 58 19.51 4.38 5.75
N THR A 59 18.55 4.22 4.85
CA THR A 59 17.13 4.37 5.19
C THR A 59 16.65 3.23 6.07
N LEU A 60 15.72 3.53 6.98
CA LEU A 60 15.07 2.53 7.83
C LEU A 60 14.49 1.39 7.00
N ARG A 61 13.82 1.69 5.88
CA ARG A 61 13.25 0.71 4.95
C ARG A 61 14.25 -0.36 4.54
N GLN A 62 15.42 0.06 4.06
CA GLN A 62 16.45 -0.86 3.59
C GLN A 62 17.09 -1.65 4.73
N ALA A 63 17.32 -1.00 5.87
CA ALA A 63 17.94 -1.62 7.02
C ALA A 63 17.02 -2.70 7.63
N VAL A 64 15.72 -2.41 7.78
CA VAL A 64 14.74 -3.38 8.28
C VAL A 64 14.49 -4.50 7.29
N ALA A 65 14.38 -4.22 5.99
CA ALA A 65 14.22 -5.26 4.99
C ALA A 65 15.38 -6.27 5.02
N THR A 66 16.60 -5.79 5.26
CA THR A 66 17.80 -6.64 5.39
C THR A 66 17.75 -7.50 6.66
N VAL A 67 17.38 -6.89 7.78
CA VAL A 67 17.38 -7.52 9.11
C VAL A 67 16.24 -8.52 9.32
N SER A 68 15.05 -8.18 8.82
CA SER A 68 13.82 -8.96 9.00
C SER A 68 13.56 -9.94 7.87
N ALA A 69 14.28 -9.81 6.75
CA ALA A 69 14.00 -10.54 5.51
C ALA A 69 12.54 -10.41 5.04
N ALA A 70 11.85 -9.34 5.46
CA ALA A 70 10.46 -9.03 5.14
C ALA A 70 10.33 -7.55 4.79
N ARG A 71 9.32 -7.20 3.99
CA ARG A 71 9.08 -5.80 3.62
C ARG A 71 8.49 -5.04 4.82
N PRO A 72 9.11 -3.92 5.26
CA PRO A 72 8.54 -3.08 6.31
C PRO A 72 7.40 -2.22 5.77
N LEU A 73 6.32 -2.16 6.54
CA LEU A 73 5.04 -1.54 6.21
C LEU A 73 4.86 -0.23 6.99
N ARG A 74 5.00 -0.29 8.32
CA ARG A 74 4.93 0.86 9.22
C ARG A 74 5.97 0.73 10.33
N ALA A 75 6.51 1.85 10.79
CA ALA A 75 7.47 1.87 11.89
C ALA A 75 7.04 2.87 12.95
N PHE A 76 7.12 2.45 14.21
CA PHE A 76 6.74 3.25 15.36
C PHE A 76 7.89 3.31 16.35
N GLN A 77 8.13 4.50 16.89
CA GLN A 77 9.04 4.67 18.01
C GLN A 77 8.37 4.25 19.31
N VAL A 78 9.01 3.34 20.04
CA VAL A 78 8.59 2.91 21.37
C VAL A 78 9.45 3.62 22.41
N GLU A 79 8.81 4.28 23.37
CA GLU A 79 9.50 5.02 24.43
C GLU A 79 9.87 4.07 25.58
N GLY A 80 11.18 3.80 25.70
CA GLY A 80 11.72 3.01 26.80
C GLY A 80 11.35 1.52 26.76
N GLY A 81 11.91 0.78 27.72
CA GLY A 81 11.64 -0.64 27.95
C GLY A 81 12.72 -1.61 27.46
N GLU A 82 12.71 -2.80 28.04
CA GLU A 82 13.62 -3.89 27.69
C GLU A 82 12.86 -5.04 27.01
N VAL A 83 13.48 -5.62 25.98
CA VAL A 83 12.86 -6.74 25.24
C VAL A 83 13.14 -8.03 26.00
N THR A 84 12.07 -8.64 26.52
CA THR A 84 12.11 -9.92 27.23
C THR A 84 11.52 -11.04 26.37
N ALA A 85 12.04 -12.25 26.53
CA ALA A 85 11.56 -13.44 25.83
C ALA A 85 10.50 -14.14 26.68
N LYS A 86 9.25 -14.21 26.22
CA LYS A 86 8.20 -15.01 26.86
C LYS A 86 7.97 -16.32 26.11
N LEU A 87 7.87 -17.39 26.88
CA LEU A 87 7.51 -18.72 26.36
C LEU A 87 6.00 -18.78 26.14
N ARG A 88 5.57 -19.36 25.02
CA ARG A 88 4.16 -19.71 24.79
C ARG A 88 3.86 -21.07 25.45
N PRO A 89 3.15 -21.14 26.59
CA PRO A 89 3.00 -22.39 27.34
C PRO A 89 2.20 -23.45 26.57
N ALA A 90 1.11 -23.05 25.88
CA ALA A 90 0.23 -23.98 25.16
C ALA A 90 0.92 -24.63 23.94
N GLN A 91 1.63 -23.85 23.12
CA GLN A 91 2.36 -24.39 21.95
C GLN A 91 3.57 -25.22 22.35
N THR A 92 4.25 -24.83 23.44
CA THR A 92 5.33 -25.63 24.04
C THR A 92 4.81 -26.99 24.48
N PHE A 93 3.64 -27.05 25.14
CA PHE A 93 3.01 -28.31 25.54
C PHE A 93 2.65 -29.21 24.34
N LEU A 94 2.02 -28.65 23.28
CA LEU A 94 1.70 -29.42 22.06
C LEU A 94 2.95 -30.01 21.38
N SER A 95 4.10 -29.34 21.47
CA SER A 95 5.34 -29.83 20.85
C SER A 95 5.92 -31.08 21.50
N TYR A 96 5.52 -31.40 22.75
CA TYR A 96 5.93 -32.63 23.45
C TYR A 96 5.03 -33.83 23.15
N LEU A 97 3.83 -33.61 22.61
CA LEU A 97 2.84 -34.66 22.34
C LEU A 97 3.37 -35.77 21.41
N PRO A 98 4.09 -35.45 20.31
CA PRO A 98 4.71 -36.47 19.45
C PRO A 98 5.77 -37.31 20.18
N TRP A 99 6.51 -36.72 21.12
CA TRP A 99 7.50 -37.44 21.92
C TRP A 99 6.84 -38.47 22.84
N VAL A 100 5.76 -38.07 23.53
CA VAL A 100 5.00 -38.96 24.41
C VAL A 100 4.41 -40.12 23.61
N VAL A 101 3.83 -39.85 22.44
CA VAL A 101 3.27 -40.88 21.54
C VAL A 101 4.36 -41.81 21.02
N GLY A 102 5.50 -41.28 20.58
CA GLY A 102 6.62 -42.06 20.08
C GLY A 102 7.24 -42.98 21.15
N ILE A 103 7.43 -42.46 22.38
CA ILE A 103 7.94 -43.24 23.52
C ILE A 103 6.94 -44.34 23.91
N ALA A 104 5.64 -44.03 23.96
CA ALA A 104 4.61 -45.02 24.28
C ALA A 104 4.55 -46.15 23.24
N LEU A 105 4.61 -45.83 21.95
CA LEU A 105 4.66 -46.81 20.85
C LEU A 105 5.92 -47.67 20.88
N ALA A 106 7.09 -47.06 21.12
CA ALA A 106 8.34 -47.79 21.25
C ALA A 106 8.34 -48.71 22.49
N GLY A 107 7.79 -48.24 23.62
CA GLY A 107 7.62 -49.03 24.83
C GLY A 107 6.68 -50.22 24.66
N LEU A 108 5.54 -50.02 23.98
CA LEU A 108 4.61 -51.10 23.61
C LEU A 108 5.28 -52.17 22.73
N GLY A 109 6.11 -51.76 21.78
CA GLY A 109 6.90 -52.69 20.96
C GLY A 109 8.02 -53.41 21.70
N GLY A 110 8.54 -52.83 22.79
CA GLY A 110 9.63 -53.39 23.58
C GLY A 110 9.22 -54.35 24.70
N VAL A 111 8.02 -54.17 25.27
CA VAL A 111 7.52 -54.96 26.43
C VAL A 111 6.41 -55.95 26.04
N GLY A 112 5.76 -55.76 24.88
CA GLY A 112 4.63 -56.57 24.44
C GLY A 112 5.04 -57.86 23.72
N ASP A 113 5.28 -58.93 24.45
CA ASP A 113 5.54 -60.27 23.88
C ASP A 113 4.33 -60.85 23.11
N GLY A 114 3.12 -60.31 23.34
CA GLY A 114 1.86 -60.76 22.74
C GLY A 114 1.58 -60.26 21.30
N PHE A 115 2.44 -59.41 20.72
CA PHE A 115 2.16 -58.75 19.42
C PHE A 115 2.86 -59.37 18.20
N GLY A 116 3.64 -60.45 18.38
CA GLY A 116 4.29 -61.14 17.27
C GLY A 116 5.15 -60.20 16.40
N ILE A 117 4.94 -60.20 15.08
CA ILE A 117 5.69 -59.35 14.14
C ILE A 117 5.39 -57.85 14.30
N PHE A 118 4.19 -57.51 14.81
CA PHE A 118 3.76 -56.11 14.98
C PHE A 118 4.58 -55.37 16.03
N ARG A 119 5.26 -56.07 16.95
CA ARG A 119 6.19 -55.46 17.91
C ARG A 119 7.29 -54.65 17.23
N PHE A 120 7.83 -55.18 16.14
CA PHE A 120 8.88 -54.52 15.35
C PHE A 120 8.33 -53.31 14.59
N VAL A 121 7.07 -53.39 14.14
CA VAL A 121 6.37 -52.29 13.49
C VAL A 121 6.14 -51.15 14.48
N PHE A 122 5.64 -51.42 15.68
CA PHE A 122 5.45 -50.40 16.72
C PHE A 122 6.76 -49.77 17.18
N LEU A 123 7.82 -50.58 17.32
CA LEU A 123 9.14 -50.08 17.69
C LEU A 123 9.74 -49.19 16.59
N ALA A 124 9.70 -49.63 15.33
CA ALA A 124 10.17 -48.83 14.20
C ALA A 124 9.37 -47.53 14.03
N LEU A 125 8.04 -47.58 14.18
CA LEU A 125 7.16 -46.42 14.09
C LEU A 125 7.40 -45.45 15.25
N GLY A 126 7.52 -45.95 16.49
CA GLY A 126 7.80 -45.14 17.67
C GLY A 126 9.16 -44.43 17.57
N VAL A 127 10.21 -45.14 17.16
CA VAL A 127 11.54 -44.54 16.92
C VAL A 127 11.49 -43.49 15.81
N THR A 128 10.77 -43.77 14.72
CA THR A 128 10.62 -42.83 13.61
C THR A 128 9.90 -41.56 14.06
N ILE A 129 8.82 -41.67 14.84
CA ILE A 129 8.10 -40.53 15.41
C ILE A 129 9.02 -39.71 16.32
N ILE A 130 9.84 -40.35 17.16
CA ILE A 130 10.81 -39.67 18.03
C ILE A 130 11.85 -38.90 17.20
N LEU A 131 12.38 -39.49 16.13
CA LEU A 131 13.38 -38.84 15.27
C LEU A 131 12.79 -37.64 14.50
N VAL A 132 11.59 -37.80 13.94
CA VAL A 132 10.86 -36.70 13.28
C VAL A 132 10.50 -35.61 14.29
N ALA A 133 10.06 -35.98 15.49
CA ALA A 133 9.78 -35.04 16.57
C ALA A 133 11.04 -34.30 17.04
N GLN A 134 12.20 -34.96 17.10
CA GLN A 134 13.48 -34.32 17.41
C GLN A 134 13.86 -33.25 16.37
N ASP A 135 13.75 -33.58 15.10
CA ASP A 135 14.06 -32.64 14.01
C ASP A 135 13.07 -31.47 14.00
N ALA A 136 11.77 -31.75 14.16
CA ALA A 136 10.73 -30.74 14.28
C ALA A 136 10.92 -29.85 15.53
N PHE A 137 11.35 -30.41 16.66
CA PHE A 137 11.59 -29.67 17.90
C PHE A 137 12.86 -28.81 17.82
N LYS A 138 13.93 -29.29 17.17
CA LYS A 138 15.13 -28.49 16.86
C LYS A 138 14.77 -27.31 15.95
N LYS A 139 13.94 -27.53 14.93
CA LYS A 139 13.38 -26.47 14.06
C LYS A 139 12.38 -25.57 14.81
N GLY A 140 11.70 -26.13 15.80
CA GLY A 140 10.67 -25.53 16.65
C GLY A 140 11.18 -24.74 17.86
N ARG A 141 12.49 -24.57 18.10
CA ARG A 141 13.00 -23.59 19.11
C ARG A 141 12.63 -22.11 18.81
N ARG A 142 11.67 -21.89 17.91
CA ARG A 142 11.06 -20.66 17.39
C ARG A 142 9.84 -20.18 18.20
N TYR A 143 9.52 -20.78 19.35
CA TYR A 143 8.32 -20.43 20.14
C TYR A 143 8.55 -19.36 21.21
N ARG A 144 9.31 -18.31 20.89
CA ARG A 144 9.50 -17.15 21.78
C ARG A 144 8.67 -15.99 21.27
N ASP A 145 7.74 -15.51 22.09
CA ASP A 145 7.15 -14.19 21.88
C ASP A 145 8.04 -13.15 22.51
N TRP A 146 8.25 -12.05 21.79
CA TRP A 146 9.00 -10.91 22.28
C TRP A 146 8.03 -9.91 22.89
N ALA A 147 8.27 -9.57 24.15
CA ALA A 147 7.55 -8.53 24.87
C ALA A 147 8.51 -7.40 25.22
N VAL A 148 7.97 -6.18 25.33
CA VAL A 148 8.68 -5.02 25.84
C VAL A 148 8.20 -4.79 27.26
N GLU A 149 9.09 -4.94 28.22
CA GLU A 149 8.85 -4.61 29.62
C GLU A 149 8.87 -3.08 29.74
N THR A 150 7.69 -2.51 29.98
CA THR A 150 7.50 -1.09 30.25
C THR A 150 7.18 -0.95 31.74
N GLY A 151 7.41 0.22 32.36
CA GLY A 151 7.14 0.42 33.81
C GLY A 151 5.69 0.13 34.26
N ASP A 152 4.76 0.02 33.31
CA ASP A 152 3.34 -0.28 33.49
C ASP A 152 2.98 -1.77 33.20
N GLY A 153 3.98 -2.58 32.85
CA GLY A 153 3.83 -4.01 32.55
C GLY A 153 4.47 -4.46 31.22
N ASP A 154 4.40 -5.77 30.96
CA ASP A 154 4.93 -6.39 29.75
C ASP A 154 3.92 -6.32 28.60
N VAL A 155 4.25 -5.60 27.53
CA VAL A 155 3.42 -5.50 26.32
C VAL A 155 4.04 -6.34 25.19
N ARG A 156 3.27 -7.27 24.62
CA ARG A 156 3.76 -8.07 23.49
C ARG A 156 3.81 -7.22 22.22
N ALA A 157 4.69 -7.58 21.28
CA ALA A 157 4.76 -6.94 19.97
C ALA A 157 3.39 -6.84 19.25
N ILE A 158 2.53 -7.85 19.43
CA ILE A 158 1.18 -7.89 18.83
C ILE A 158 0.14 -7.05 19.58
N ASP A 159 0.35 -6.79 20.88
CA ASP A 159 -0.63 -6.12 21.73
C ASP A 159 -0.43 -4.60 21.79
N PHE A 160 0.57 -4.07 21.08
CA PHE A 160 0.79 -2.64 21.01
C PHE A 160 -0.39 -1.92 20.33
N PRO A 161 -1.02 -0.94 21.00
CA PRO A 161 -2.07 -0.14 20.39
C PRO A 161 -1.44 0.76 19.33
N LEU A 162 -1.70 0.46 18.05
CA LEU A 162 -1.25 1.29 16.95
C LEU A 162 -2.18 2.50 16.80
N PRO A 163 -1.66 3.71 16.55
CA PRO A 163 -2.51 4.83 16.18
C PRO A 163 -3.31 4.44 14.94
N ALA A 164 -4.59 4.84 14.94
CA ALA A 164 -5.47 4.70 13.78
C ALA A 164 -4.76 5.26 12.54
N LEU A 165 -4.99 4.61 11.40
CA LEU A 165 -4.48 5.09 10.14
C LEU A 165 -4.88 6.58 10.00
N PRO A 166 -3.96 7.49 9.65
CA PRO A 166 -4.38 8.81 9.19
C PRO A 166 -5.40 8.56 8.07
N GLU A 167 -6.55 9.26 8.10
CA GLU A 167 -7.61 9.13 7.10
C GLU A 167 -6.98 8.94 5.71
N GLU A 168 -7.33 7.83 5.05
CA GLU A 168 -6.95 7.58 3.67
C GLU A 168 -7.24 8.85 2.89
N ILE A 169 -6.23 9.42 2.25
CA ILE A 169 -6.52 10.29 1.11
C ILE A 169 -7.11 9.32 0.08
N GLU A 170 -8.43 9.31 0.01
CA GLU A 170 -9.17 8.36 -0.81
C GLU A 170 -8.81 8.63 -2.27
N VAL A 171 -8.49 7.57 -3.01
CA VAL A 171 -8.40 7.65 -4.48
C VAL A 171 -9.71 8.18 -5.06
N ASP A 172 -10.81 8.07 -4.33
CA ASP A 172 -12.11 8.65 -4.65
C ASP A 172 -12.06 10.18 -4.75
N ASP A 173 -11.29 10.89 -3.92
CA ASP A 173 -11.08 12.35 -4.07
C ASP A 173 -10.42 12.68 -5.42
N VAL A 174 -9.43 11.87 -5.82
CA VAL A 174 -8.74 12.05 -7.11
C VAL A 174 -9.68 11.76 -8.27
N LYS A 175 -10.51 10.73 -8.16
CA LYS A 175 -11.54 10.39 -9.15
C LYS A 175 -12.62 11.47 -9.23
N GLU A 176 -13.02 12.05 -8.11
CA GLU A 176 -13.97 13.15 -8.04
C GLU A 176 -13.40 14.40 -8.70
N GLU A 177 -12.17 14.79 -8.35
CA GLU A 177 -11.51 15.94 -8.96
C GLU A 177 -11.30 15.73 -10.47
N TYR A 178 -10.84 14.55 -10.88
CA TYR A 178 -10.69 14.23 -12.31
C TYR A 178 -12.04 14.25 -13.03
N GLY A 179 -13.11 13.72 -12.42
CA GLY A 179 -14.47 13.77 -12.95
C GLY A 179 -15.03 15.19 -13.07
N ARG A 180 -14.72 16.06 -12.09
CA ARG A 180 -15.04 17.49 -12.12
C ARG A 180 -14.33 18.19 -13.29
N LEU A 181 -13.03 17.97 -13.45
CA LEU A 181 -12.25 18.51 -14.58
C LEU A 181 -12.72 17.96 -15.93
N LEU A 182 -13.15 16.69 -15.98
CA LEU A 182 -13.72 16.08 -17.19
C LEU A 182 -15.09 16.69 -17.56
N SER A 183 -15.81 17.21 -16.58
CA SER A 183 -17.10 17.89 -16.77
C SER A 183 -16.92 19.39 -17.07
N ASP A 184 -15.78 19.98 -16.69
CA ASP A 184 -15.44 21.36 -17.01
C ASP A 184 -14.92 21.49 -18.44
N ILE A 185 -15.79 22.03 -19.29
CA ILE A 185 -15.52 22.13 -20.73
C ILE A 185 -14.55 23.24 -21.06
N VAL A 186 -14.53 24.31 -20.26
CA VAL A 186 -13.53 25.36 -20.39
C VAL A 186 -12.15 24.75 -20.09
N TYR A 187 -12.04 23.99 -18.99
CA TYR A 187 -10.81 23.31 -18.62
C TYR A 187 -10.35 22.30 -19.68
N ARG A 188 -11.26 21.47 -20.21
CA ARG A 188 -10.92 20.49 -21.26
C ARG A 188 -10.42 21.10 -22.56
N ILE A 189 -10.96 22.26 -22.96
CA ILE A 189 -10.50 22.98 -24.16
C ILE A 189 -9.14 23.65 -23.89
N GLU A 190 -8.95 24.20 -22.68
CA GLU A 190 -7.75 24.93 -22.31
C GLU A 190 -6.54 24.02 -22.04
N PHE A 191 -6.76 22.85 -21.43
CA PHE A 191 -5.73 21.89 -21.03
C PHE A 191 -5.99 20.48 -21.61
N PRO A 192 -6.04 20.34 -22.95
CA PRO A 192 -6.45 19.09 -23.60
C PRO A 192 -5.52 17.89 -23.32
N ALA A 193 -4.25 18.14 -23.02
CA ALA A 193 -3.25 17.10 -22.78
C ALA A 193 -3.61 16.17 -21.61
N LEU A 194 -4.34 16.65 -20.59
CA LEU A 194 -4.76 15.82 -19.44
C LEU A 194 -5.69 14.68 -19.87
N PHE A 195 -6.46 14.89 -20.94
CA PHE A 195 -7.49 13.98 -21.42
C PHE A 195 -7.04 13.16 -22.64
N ASP A 196 -5.81 13.35 -23.08
CA ASP A 196 -5.22 12.61 -24.20
C ASP A 196 -4.55 11.32 -23.70
N PRO A 197 -5.07 10.12 -24.01
CA PRO A 197 -4.44 8.85 -23.66
C PRO A 197 -3.06 8.63 -24.31
N HIS A 198 -2.68 9.42 -25.32
CA HIS A 198 -1.37 9.35 -25.96
C HIS A 198 -0.32 10.24 -25.30
N GLU A 199 -0.72 11.21 -24.47
CA GLU A 199 0.23 12.04 -23.73
C GLU A 199 0.90 11.19 -22.62
N PRO A 200 2.24 11.14 -22.53
CA PRO A 200 2.93 10.23 -21.61
C PRO A 200 2.48 10.34 -20.15
N THR A 201 2.34 11.56 -19.62
CA THR A 201 1.94 11.77 -18.22
C THR A 201 0.49 11.35 -17.95
N SER A 202 -0.42 11.62 -18.90
CA SER A 202 -1.84 11.27 -18.80
C SER A 202 -2.06 9.76 -18.96
N LYS A 203 -1.25 9.12 -19.82
CA LYS A 203 -1.18 7.67 -19.94
C LYS A 203 -0.73 7.01 -18.64
N GLU A 204 0.33 7.52 -18.00
CA GLU A 204 0.80 7.01 -16.70
C GLU A 204 -0.27 7.10 -15.62
N PHE A 205 -0.99 8.22 -15.56
CA PHE A 205 -2.14 8.39 -14.66
C PHE A 205 -3.27 7.38 -14.94
N THR A 206 -3.65 7.22 -16.21
CA THR A 206 -4.71 6.28 -16.62
C THR A 206 -4.33 4.83 -16.27
N LEU A 207 -3.06 4.45 -16.46
CA LEU A 207 -2.55 3.13 -16.08
C LEU A 207 -2.55 2.94 -14.55
N ALA A 208 -2.22 3.98 -13.78
CA ALA A 208 -2.26 3.93 -12.33
C ALA A 208 -3.71 3.74 -11.82
N LEU A 209 -4.68 4.43 -12.42
CA LEU A 209 -6.11 4.22 -12.13
C LEU A 209 -6.56 2.80 -12.46
N LEU A 210 -6.19 2.27 -13.63
CA LEU A 210 -6.54 0.91 -14.03
C LEU A 210 -5.94 -0.13 -13.07
N GLN A 211 -4.70 0.07 -12.61
CA GLN A 211 -4.06 -0.78 -11.62
C GLN A 211 -4.77 -0.74 -10.27
N TRP A 212 -5.23 0.44 -9.84
CA TRP A 212 -6.03 0.59 -8.64
C TRP A 212 -7.35 -0.17 -8.75
N ASP A 213 -8.11 0.05 -9.83
CA ASP A 213 -9.43 -0.57 -10.02
C ASP A 213 -9.35 -2.10 -10.14
N ASN A 214 -8.30 -2.63 -10.79
CA ASN A 214 -8.11 -4.09 -10.92
C ASN A 214 -7.70 -4.77 -9.60
N ASN A 215 -7.11 -4.02 -8.68
CA ASN A 215 -6.59 -4.55 -7.40
C ASN A 215 -7.51 -4.24 -6.21
N ASP A 216 -8.64 -3.57 -6.45
CA ASP A 216 -9.62 -3.22 -5.42
C ASP A 216 -10.20 -4.50 -4.79
N GLY A 217 -9.90 -4.73 -3.51
CA GLY A 217 -10.38 -5.88 -2.73
C GLY A 217 -9.53 -7.15 -2.80
N VAL A 218 -8.43 -7.18 -3.58
CA VAL A 218 -7.50 -8.33 -3.66
C VAL A 218 -6.13 -7.99 -3.05
N ALA A 219 -5.71 -6.73 -3.14
CA ALA A 219 -4.44 -6.26 -2.60
C ALA A 219 -4.45 -6.15 -1.07
N GLY A 220 -3.33 -6.49 -0.44
CA GLY A 220 -3.10 -6.19 0.98
C GLY A 220 -2.99 -4.68 1.22
N ASP A 221 -3.21 -4.23 2.46
CA ASP A 221 -3.32 -2.81 2.83
C ASP A 221 -2.12 -1.95 2.37
N ASP A 222 -0.90 -2.49 2.34
CA ASP A 222 0.30 -1.77 1.88
C ASP A 222 0.40 -1.61 0.37
N GLU A 223 -0.01 -2.63 -0.37
CA GLU A 223 -0.07 -2.56 -1.82
C GLU A 223 -1.15 -1.58 -2.24
N ARG A 224 -2.29 -1.57 -1.54
CA ARG A 224 -3.32 -0.54 -1.70
C ARG A 224 -2.74 0.86 -1.43
N ARG A 225 -2.03 1.08 -0.31
CA ARG A 225 -1.39 2.39 -0.02
C ARG A 225 -0.40 2.84 -1.08
N GLU A 226 0.41 1.93 -1.63
CA GLU A 226 1.38 2.26 -2.67
C GLU A 226 0.69 2.64 -3.99
N LEU A 227 -0.37 1.92 -4.36
CA LEU A 227 -1.19 2.25 -5.53
C LEU A 227 -1.88 3.60 -5.36
N ALA A 228 -2.45 3.90 -4.18
CA ALA A 228 -3.05 5.21 -3.90
C ALA A 228 -2.04 6.36 -4.06
N ARG A 229 -0.82 6.20 -3.48
CA ARG A 229 0.27 7.19 -3.64
C ARG A 229 0.66 7.37 -5.11
N ARG A 230 0.73 6.28 -5.88
CA ARG A 230 1.02 6.33 -7.32
C ARG A 230 -0.06 7.05 -8.10
N VAL A 231 -1.34 6.77 -7.86
CA VAL A 231 -2.48 7.45 -8.52
C VAL A 231 -2.41 8.96 -8.26
N ARG A 232 -2.21 9.38 -7.01
CA ARG A 232 -2.11 10.81 -6.67
C ARG A 232 -0.91 11.49 -7.35
N ALA A 233 0.26 10.86 -7.28
CA ALA A 233 1.48 11.43 -7.85
C ALA A 233 1.39 11.58 -9.38
N THR A 234 0.88 10.55 -10.06
CA THR A 234 0.69 10.56 -11.51
C THR A 234 -0.40 11.54 -11.93
N PHE A 235 -1.50 11.67 -11.19
CA PHE A 235 -2.51 12.70 -11.43
C PHE A 235 -1.94 14.12 -11.33
N ALA A 236 -1.23 14.42 -10.24
CA ALA A 236 -0.62 15.73 -10.03
C ALA A 236 0.40 16.07 -11.13
N ALA A 237 1.22 15.09 -11.53
CA ALA A 237 2.17 15.25 -12.62
C ALA A 237 1.49 15.48 -13.98
N ALA A 238 0.45 14.70 -14.29
CA ALA A 238 -0.33 14.85 -15.52
C ALA A 238 -1.01 16.21 -15.61
N ARG A 239 -1.64 16.65 -14.52
CA ARG A 239 -2.27 17.97 -14.42
C ARG A 239 -1.26 19.09 -14.59
N ALA A 240 -0.15 19.05 -13.85
CA ALA A 240 0.89 20.07 -13.95
C ALA A 240 1.50 20.14 -15.37
N ASN A 241 1.67 18.99 -16.04
CA ASN A 241 2.13 18.96 -17.42
C ASN A 241 1.10 19.55 -18.39
N ALA A 242 -0.17 19.19 -18.23
CA ALA A 242 -1.26 19.72 -19.06
C ALA A 242 -1.42 21.23 -18.91
N GLU A 243 -1.34 21.74 -17.68
CA GLU A 243 -1.41 23.17 -17.38
C GLU A 243 -0.19 23.93 -17.93
N ARG A 244 0.99 23.31 -17.92
CA ARG A 244 2.22 23.87 -18.51
C ARG A 244 2.16 23.95 -20.04
N ILE A 245 1.61 22.94 -20.71
CA ILE A 245 1.51 22.89 -22.19
C ILE A 245 0.32 23.73 -22.68
N GLY A 246 -0.83 23.63 -22.00
CA GLY A 246 -2.07 24.29 -22.39
C GLY A 246 -2.52 23.94 -23.80
N MET A 247 -3.07 24.94 -24.50
CA MET A 247 -3.54 24.79 -25.88
C MET A 247 -2.42 24.50 -26.91
N ALA A 248 -1.13 24.58 -26.51
CA ALA A 248 -0.03 24.23 -27.41
C ALA A 248 0.01 22.73 -27.76
N HIS A 249 -0.69 21.88 -27.01
CA HIS A 249 -0.88 20.46 -27.32
C HIS A 249 -1.68 20.24 -28.62
N LEU A 250 -2.49 21.23 -29.02
CA LEU A 250 -3.33 21.12 -30.21
C LEU A 250 -2.48 21.26 -31.48
N PRO A 251 -2.86 20.57 -32.58
CA PRO A 251 -2.27 20.80 -33.89
C PRO A 251 -2.32 22.30 -34.23
N GLN A 252 -1.24 22.83 -34.82
CA GLN A 252 -1.11 24.26 -35.08
C GLN A 252 -2.28 24.84 -35.89
N ALA A 253 -2.80 24.06 -36.85
CA ALA A 253 -3.97 24.43 -37.66
C ALA A 253 -5.28 24.56 -36.85
N ALA A 254 -5.39 23.87 -35.71
CA ALA A 254 -6.57 23.85 -34.85
C ALA A 254 -6.54 24.92 -33.74
N GLN A 255 -5.36 25.41 -33.36
CA GLN A 255 -5.19 26.31 -32.19
C GLN A 255 -6.04 27.58 -32.26
N PHE A 256 -6.12 28.22 -33.43
CA PHE A 256 -6.92 29.44 -33.61
C PHE A 256 -8.41 29.18 -33.41
N ARG A 257 -8.92 28.09 -34.00
CA ARG A 257 -10.32 27.67 -33.85
C ARG A 257 -10.62 27.27 -32.41
N ALA A 258 -9.74 26.50 -31.76
CA ALA A 258 -9.89 26.11 -30.37
C ALA A 258 -9.89 27.31 -29.41
N THR A 259 -9.03 28.31 -29.66
CA THR A 259 -9.03 29.57 -28.89
C THR A 259 -10.38 30.30 -29.03
N THR A 260 -10.98 30.27 -30.21
CA THR A 260 -12.30 30.85 -30.46
C THR A 260 -13.39 30.07 -29.73
N ALA A 261 -13.33 28.73 -29.76
CA ALA A 261 -14.22 27.87 -29.00
C ALA A 261 -14.11 28.11 -27.49
N LEU A 262 -12.88 28.26 -26.96
CA LEU A 262 -12.64 28.55 -25.54
C LEU A 262 -13.29 29.87 -25.11
N LYS A 263 -13.14 30.94 -25.90
CA LYS A 263 -13.77 32.24 -25.63
C LYS A 263 -15.30 32.13 -25.63
N ALA A 264 -15.85 31.42 -26.62
CA ALA A 264 -17.29 31.19 -26.70
C ALA A 264 -17.80 30.33 -25.53
N ALA A 265 -17.06 29.30 -25.13
CA ALA A 265 -17.38 28.46 -23.97
C ALA A 265 -17.37 29.26 -22.66
N ARG A 266 -16.35 30.12 -22.45
CA ARG A 266 -16.29 31.02 -21.28
C ARG A 266 -17.48 31.97 -21.22
N LEU A 267 -17.88 32.55 -22.35
CA LEU A 267 -19.07 33.41 -22.42
C LEU A 267 -20.37 32.61 -22.16
N ALA A 268 -20.43 31.35 -22.61
CA ALA A 268 -21.60 30.50 -22.40
C ALA A 268 -21.83 30.13 -20.93
N VAL A 269 -20.76 29.98 -20.14
CA VAL A 269 -20.83 29.67 -18.70
C VAL A 269 -20.86 30.90 -17.80
N ASP A 270 -20.65 32.09 -18.35
CA ASP A 270 -20.67 33.34 -17.58
C ASP A 270 -22.09 33.67 -17.10
N GLU A 271 -22.34 33.56 -15.80
CA GLU A 271 -23.65 33.84 -15.21
C GLU A 271 -24.05 35.31 -15.34
N ALA A 272 -23.10 36.23 -15.48
CA ALA A 272 -23.36 37.66 -15.64
C ALA A 272 -23.79 38.04 -17.06
N ALA A 273 -23.56 37.17 -18.04
CA ALA A 273 -23.94 37.42 -19.43
C ALA A 273 -25.45 37.19 -19.67
N PRO A 274 -26.09 37.99 -20.55
CA PRO A 274 -27.49 37.78 -20.92
C PRO A 274 -27.75 36.38 -21.47
N ALA A 275 -28.85 35.75 -21.05
CA ALA A 275 -29.26 34.41 -21.52
C ALA A 275 -29.17 34.19 -23.06
N PRO A 276 -29.63 35.11 -23.93
CA PRO A 276 -29.52 34.92 -25.39
C PRO A 276 -28.07 34.95 -25.90
N GLU A 277 -27.20 35.72 -25.25
CA GLU A 277 -25.78 35.77 -25.60
C GLU A 277 -25.08 34.47 -25.21
N ARG A 278 -25.38 33.94 -24.02
CA ARG A 278 -24.87 32.63 -23.57
C ARG A 278 -25.30 31.49 -24.49
N GLU A 279 -26.55 31.47 -24.92
CA GLU A 279 -27.05 30.44 -25.83
C GLU A 279 -26.37 30.52 -27.22
N THR A 280 -26.17 31.74 -27.73
CA THR A 280 -25.46 31.96 -29.00
C THR A 280 -24.00 31.53 -28.89
N ALA A 281 -23.35 31.87 -27.78
CA ALA A 281 -21.97 31.48 -27.49
C ALA A 281 -21.83 29.96 -27.35
N LEU A 282 -22.77 29.30 -26.66
CA LEU A 282 -22.83 27.84 -26.56
C LEU A 282 -22.93 27.19 -27.94
N ARG A 283 -23.87 27.65 -28.78
CA ARG A 283 -24.05 27.12 -30.14
C ARG A 283 -22.77 27.26 -30.95
N ARG A 284 -22.10 28.42 -30.83
CA ARG A 284 -20.84 28.67 -31.53
C ARG A 284 -19.70 27.78 -31.03
N ALA A 285 -19.59 27.56 -29.73
CA ALA A 285 -18.59 26.66 -29.15
C ALA A 285 -18.82 25.22 -29.65
N VAL A 286 -20.07 24.75 -29.62
CA VAL A 286 -20.49 23.43 -30.11
C VAL A 286 -20.10 23.24 -31.59
N GLU A 287 -20.47 24.18 -32.46
CA GLU A 287 -20.13 24.13 -33.89
C GLU A 287 -18.63 24.01 -34.13
N ILE A 288 -17.81 24.80 -33.42
CA ILE A 288 -16.36 24.78 -33.61
C ILE A 288 -15.75 23.47 -33.09
N LEU A 289 -16.24 22.95 -31.97
CA LEU A 289 -15.75 21.69 -31.41
C LEU A 289 -16.11 20.50 -32.29
N ASP A 290 -17.33 20.47 -32.85
CA ASP A 290 -17.76 19.45 -33.81
C ASP A 290 -16.95 19.53 -35.12
N ASP A 291 -16.62 20.74 -35.58
CA ASP A 291 -15.72 20.94 -36.74
C ASP A 291 -14.29 20.44 -36.47
N LEU A 292 -13.77 20.63 -35.24
CA LEU A 292 -12.42 20.20 -34.87
C LEU A 292 -12.32 18.68 -34.71
N ALA A 293 -13.37 18.05 -34.14
CA ALA A 293 -13.51 16.60 -33.98
C ALA A 293 -12.27 15.87 -33.43
N LEU A 294 -11.50 16.53 -32.55
CA LEU A 294 -10.33 15.91 -31.91
C LEU A 294 -10.79 14.99 -30.78
N TYR A 295 -10.29 13.76 -30.77
CA TYR A 295 -10.78 12.70 -29.87
C TYR A 295 -10.61 12.98 -28.36
N TYR A 296 -9.73 13.91 -28.00
CA TYR A 296 -9.45 14.33 -26.62
C TYR A 296 -10.10 15.69 -26.26
N LEU A 297 -10.78 16.34 -27.21
CA LEU A 297 -11.62 17.51 -26.96
C LEU A 297 -13.06 17.09 -26.67
N PRO A 298 -13.83 17.91 -25.93
CA PRO A 298 -15.25 17.65 -25.72
C PRO A 298 -16.00 17.71 -27.05
N THR A 299 -16.86 16.72 -27.29
CA THR A 299 -17.79 16.75 -28.44
C THR A 299 -18.81 17.87 -28.24
N GLY A 300 -19.44 18.36 -29.32
CA GLY A 300 -20.51 19.34 -29.24
C GLY A 300 -21.69 18.88 -28.37
N THR A 301 -21.94 17.57 -28.33
CA THR A 301 -22.96 16.99 -27.45
C THR A 301 -22.57 17.03 -25.97
N GLU A 302 -21.30 16.79 -25.64
CA GLU A 302 -20.75 16.95 -24.29
C GLU A 302 -20.76 18.44 -23.88
N ALA A 303 -20.32 19.33 -24.77
CA ALA A 303 -20.40 20.79 -24.69
C ALA A 303 -21.78 21.27 -24.24
N ARG A 304 -22.81 20.83 -24.95
CA ARG A 304 -24.20 21.16 -24.64
C ARG A 304 -24.64 20.62 -23.28
N ARG A 305 -24.32 19.36 -22.94
CA ARG A 305 -24.77 18.74 -21.70
C ARG A 305 -24.19 19.41 -20.46
N ALA A 306 -22.88 19.65 -20.44
CA ALA A 306 -22.23 20.25 -19.28
C ALA A 306 -22.71 21.68 -19.03
N ILE A 307 -22.91 22.47 -20.08
CA ILE A 307 -23.32 23.89 -19.95
C ILE A 307 -24.81 24.03 -19.61
N THR A 308 -25.65 23.09 -20.05
CA THR A 308 -27.10 23.09 -19.73
C THR A 308 -27.45 22.33 -18.44
N GLY A 309 -26.45 21.75 -17.75
CA GLY A 309 -26.63 21.07 -16.46
C GLY A 309 -27.27 19.67 -16.54
N SER A 310 -27.18 18.99 -17.69
CA SER A 310 -27.62 17.59 -17.77
C SER A 310 -26.52 16.65 -17.22
N THR A 311 -26.93 15.72 -16.36
CA THR A 311 -26.08 14.91 -15.47
C THR A 311 -24.81 14.39 -16.15
N PRO A 312 -23.61 14.57 -15.56
CA PRO A 312 -22.35 14.19 -16.18
C PRO A 312 -22.26 12.66 -16.37
N PRO A 313 -21.55 12.20 -17.41
CA PRO A 313 -21.29 10.78 -17.61
C PRO A 313 -20.53 10.22 -16.39
N GLN A 314 -21.12 9.21 -15.74
CA GLN A 314 -20.48 8.52 -14.62
C GLN A 314 -19.28 7.71 -15.13
N LEU A 315 -18.15 7.83 -14.41
CA LEU A 315 -17.02 6.92 -14.61
C LEU A 315 -17.46 5.49 -14.24
N PRO A 316 -16.95 4.45 -14.94
CA PRO A 316 -17.16 3.06 -14.54
C PRO A 316 -16.73 2.85 -13.08
N GLY A 317 -17.59 2.27 -12.25
CA GLY A 317 -17.28 1.92 -10.85
C GLY A 317 -17.98 2.74 -9.77
N ARG A 318 -18.80 3.75 -10.10
CA ARG A 318 -19.60 4.48 -9.09
C ARG A 318 -20.68 3.56 -8.49
N ARG A 319 -20.63 3.29 -7.18
CA ARG A 319 -21.81 2.78 -6.45
C ARG A 319 -22.82 3.92 -6.32
N ALA A 320 -24.07 3.65 -6.68
CA ALA A 320 -25.18 4.55 -6.41
C ALA A 320 -25.33 4.67 -4.88
N SER A 321 -25.05 5.85 -4.35
CA SER A 321 -25.52 6.30 -3.04
C SER A 321 -26.94 6.82 -3.17
#